data_AF-A0AAW6DNT8-F1
#
_entry.id   AF-A0AAW6DNT8-F1
#
_cell.length_a   1.000
_cell.length_b   1.000
_cell.length_c   1.000
_cell.angle_alpha   90.00
_cell.angle_beta   90.00
_cell.angle_gamma   90.00
#
_symmetry.space_group_name_H-M   'P 1'
#
loop_
_entity.id
_entity.type
_entity.pdbx_description
1 polymer ?
#
loop_
_entity_poly.entity_id
_entity_poly.type
_entity_poly.pdbx_seq_one_letter_code
_entity_poly.pdbx_strand_id
1 'polypeptide(L)'
;MASNKMRCNRFGETDKTILEELIAKGEEALSGEYTNESLYQLKKVLKEAKEIMEDKNVKQPAVDKMVQNLKNALNNLEQGGFEEIQIPSTDLQGSGKWIQAGNFKATEDENAGTLTGKFKGHSIRVATVKGNDHGVIRITILDSSDRQIYQKEIDTYAPEREESAELMNEEFEEGTYTIQFERVGKSSQAQEKRGWVEVGALTVRKEKKESVDRSKLQREIQICEKLNSEDYTKESWEKLQAVLESATVLLKKADEETCTSEMNDKAVEVKTARENLQNVTVDTDALKELLQIAKEISEDGYTKESFKALQEGIQEAEKLLNGTCTQETVDNMIAVLKQRIQGLRADKTELQKKYDEIRDMTQGQVTDTSWKEFIELKEQAKVTLDNENATPEEVAEILEKLNQFEFVYQEETFHVTIKANDNSMGTVTIDSADGSYKKGEKAEVIAVANEGFRFVNWTDAEGNVISESNPYVFEVTKDLDLTANFEKIPAEKYTFSVAANDEKMGSVAVEPQQDTY
;
A
#
# COMPACT_ATOMS: atom_id res chain seq x y z
N MET A 1 -30.16 -43.69 64.75
CA MET A 1 -29.79 -42.27 64.80
C MET A 1 -28.79 -42.02 63.70
N ALA A 2 -29.26 -41.38 62.62
CA ALA A 2 -28.42 -40.90 61.54
C ALA A 2 -27.63 -39.68 62.00
N SER A 3 -26.36 -39.57 61.63
CA SER A 3 -25.66 -38.28 61.55
C SER A 3 -25.02 -38.19 60.19
N ASN A 4 -25.88 -37.93 59.21
CA ASN A 4 -25.51 -37.56 57.86
C ASN A 4 -25.08 -36.09 57.93
N LYS A 5 -23.76 -35.83 57.98
CA LYS A 5 -23.23 -34.47 58.02
C LYS A 5 -23.24 -33.90 56.60
N MET A 6 -24.45 -33.58 56.11
CA MET A 6 -24.63 -32.68 54.98
C MET A 6 -23.99 -31.34 55.35
N ARG A 7 -22.84 -31.04 54.76
CA ARG A 7 -22.28 -29.69 54.76
C ARG A 7 -23.10 -28.92 53.72
N CYS A 8 -23.97 -28.04 54.20
CA CYS A 8 -24.74 -27.12 53.35
C CYS A 8 -23.81 -26.39 52.39
N ASN A 9 -24.07 -26.56 51.08
CA ASN A 9 -23.56 -25.74 50.01
C ASN A 9 -23.85 -24.27 50.28
N ARG A 10 -22.78 -23.48 50.37
CA ARG A 10 -22.83 -22.05 50.18
C ARG A 10 -23.10 -21.86 48.67
N PHE A 11 -24.31 -21.44 48.32
CA PHE A 11 -24.70 -21.17 46.94
C PHE A 11 -23.71 -20.17 46.30
N GLY A 12 -22.90 -20.62 45.33
CA GLY A 12 -22.25 -19.71 44.37
C GLY A 12 -20.79 -20.00 43.99
N GLU A 13 -20.03 -20.82 44.73
CA GLU A 13 -18.63 -21.11 44.40
C GLU A 13 -18.47 -22.44 43.64
N THR A 14 -17.76 -22.40 42.51
CA THR A 14 -17.42 -23.57 41.68
C THR A 14 -16.47 -24.49 42.46
N ASP A 15 -16.80 -25.78 42.56
CA ASP A 15 -15.97 -26.80 43.24
C ASP A 15 -14.86 -27.29 42.29
N LYS A 16 -13.61 -27.12 42.71
CA LYS A 16 -12.40 -27.53 41.97
C LYS A 16 -11.58 -28.61 42.70
N THR A 17 -12.04 -29.13 43.83
CA THR A 17 -11.22 -30.02 44.68
C THR A 17 -10.76 -31.27 43.95
N ILE A 18 -11.65 -31.93 43.18
CA ILE A 18 -11.28 -33.12 42.39
C ILE A 18 -10.24 -32.78 41.31
N LEU A 19 -10.34 -31.59 40.70
CA LEU A 19 -9.40 -31.17 39.67
C LEU A 19 -8.00 -30.95 40.28
N GLU A 20 -7.92 -30.30 41.45
CA GLU A 20 -6.67 -30.09 42.19
C GLU A 20 -5.99 -31.42 42.55
N GLU A 21 -6.74 -32.40 43.07
CA GLU A 21 -6.21 -33.73 43.37
C GLU A 21 -5.66 -34.46 42.12
N LEU A 22 -6.34 -34.34 40.98
CA LEU A 22 -5.90 -34.95 39.73
C LEU A 22 -4.69 -34.25 39.12
N ILE A 23 -4.58 -32.92 39.27
CA ILE A 23 -3.39 -32.18 38.85
C ILE A 23 -2.18 -32.69 39.63
N ALA A 24 -2.29 -32.82 40.95
CA ALA A 24 -1.19 -33.35 41.78
C ALA A 24 -0.77 -34.78 41.34
N LYS A 25 -1.74 -35.66 41.06
CA LYS A 25 -1.45 -37.02 40.54
C LYS A 25 -0.80 -36.99 39.15
N GLY A 26 -1.25 -36.10 38.28
CA GLY A 26 -0.65 -35.94 36.95
C GLY A 26 0.76 -35.41 37.02
N GLU A 27 1.05 -34.45 37.90
CA GLU A 27 2.41 -33.95 38.13
C GLU A 27 3.34 -35.04 38.68
N GLU A 28 2.86 -35.88 39.61
CA GLU A 28 3.59 -37.05 40.09
C GLU A 28 3.86 -38.06 38.96
N ALA A 29 2.88 -38.29 38.07
CA ALA A 29 3.07 -39.20 36.94
C ALA A 29 4.12 -38.71 35.92
N LEU A 30 4.42 -37.40 35.86
CA LEU A 30 5.44 -36.87 34.94
C LEU A 30 6.87 -37.33 35.27
N SER A 31 7.13 -37.84 36.47
CA SER A 31 8.42 -38.44 36.85
C SER A 31 8.45 -39.97 36.75
N GLY A 32 7.37 -40.60 36.25
CA GLY A 32 7.28 -42.05 36.08
C GLY A 32 7.90 -42.58 34.78
N GLU A 33 8.03 -43.91 34.69
CA GLU A 33 8.52 -44.63 33.51
C GLU A 33 7.41 -44.77 32.45
N TYR A 34 7.08 -43.69 31.74
CA TYR A 34 6.06 -43.65 30.69
C TYR A 34 6.62 -43.21 29.34
N THR A 35 5.90 -43.50 28.25
CA THR A 35 6.29 -43.09 26.88
C THR A 35 6.29 -41.57 26.75
N ASN A 36 7.20 -41.02 25.94
CA ASN A 36 7.26 -39.57 25.72
C ASN A 36 5.97 -39.04 25.09
N GLU A 37 5.34 -39.86 24.24
CA GLU A 37 4.05 -39.57 23.62
C GLU A 37 2.92 -39.41 24.65
N SER A 38 2.73 -40.39 25.53
CA SER A 38 1.66 -40.32 26.55
C SER A 38 1.93 -39.24 27.60
N LEU A 39 3.19 -39.03 27.99
CA LEU A 39 3.61 -37.93 28.86
C LEU A 39 3.36 -36.56 28.24
N TYR A 40 3.59 -36.41 26.94
CA TYR A 40 3.30 -35.15 26.24
C TYR A 40 1.80 -34.83 26.24
N GLN A 41 0.95 -35.82 25.96
CA GLN A 41 -0.51 -35.64 26.05
C GLN A 41 -0.95 -35.27 27.47
N LEU A 42 -0.39 -35.91 28.50
CA LEU A 42 -0.66 -35.56 29.89
C LEU A 42 -0.22 -34.12 30.21
N LYS A 43 0.98 -33.70 29.78
CA LYS A 43 1.48 -32.33 29.97
C LYS A 43 0.54 -31.28 29.36
N LYS A 44 -0.01 -31.54 28.18
CA LYS A 44 -0.98 -30.64 27.53
C LYS A 44 -2.24 -30.47 28.38
N VAL A 45 -2.84 -31.59 28.79
CA VAL A 45 -4.07 -31.56 29.60
C VAL A 45 -3.82 -30.94 30.98
N LEU A 46 -2.66 -31.19 31.59
CA LEU A 46 -2.26 -30.55 32.85
C LEU A 46 -2.12 -29.02 32.72
N LYS A 47 -1.59 -28.52 31.60
CA LYS A 47 -1.52 -27.09 31.34
C LYS A 47 -2.92 -26.46 31.30
N GLU A 48 -3.82 -27.04 30.50
CA GLU A 48 -5.21 -26.56 30.41
C GLU A 48 -5.93 -26.67 31.76
N ALA A 49 -5.66 -27.72 32.54
CA ALA A 49 -6.22 -27.91 33.87
C ALA A 49 -5.78 -26.80 34.85
N LYS A 50 -4.51 -26.40 34.80
CA LYS A 50 -3.97 -25.30 35.63
C LYS A 50 -4.58 -23.95 35.24
N GLU A 51 -4.76 -23.69 33.96
CA GLU A 51 -5.45 -22.47 33.49
C GLU A 51 -6.90 -22.41 34.03
N ILE A 52 -7.62 -23.53 34.02
CA ILE A 52 -8.96 -23.62 34.62
C ILE A 52 -8.93 -23.43 36.14
N MET A 53 -7.88 -23.85 36.84
CA MET A 53 -7.71 -23.61 38.28
C MET A 53 -7.59 -22.11 38.59
N GLU A 54 -6.87 -21.37 37.75
CA GLU A 54 -6.64 -19.93 37.90
C GLU A 54 -7.86 -19.06 37.52
N ASP A 55 -8.74 -19.56 36.64
CA ASP A 55 -9.95 -18.83 36.23
C ASP A 55 -10.97 -18.72 37.39
N LYS A 56 -11.12 -17.50 37.92
CA LYS A 56 -12.06 -17.17 39.01
C LYS A 56 -13.52 -17.22 38.59
N ASN A 57 -13.80 -17.16 37.30
CA ASN A 57 -15.15 -17.07 36.72
C ASN A 57 -15.60 -18.39 36.08
N VAL A 58 -14.77 -19.44 36.15
CA VAL A 58 -15.08 -20.73 35.54
C VAL A 58 -16.32 -21.36 36.17
N LYS A 59 -17.17 -21.95 35.32
CA LYS A 59 -18.39 -22.63 35.73
C LYS A 59 -18.16 -24.13 35.93
N GLN A 60 -18.92 -24.74 36.82
CA GLN A 60 -18.81 -26.18 37.15
C GLN A 60 -18.75 -27.11 35.93
N PRO A 61 -19.57 -26.95 34.86
CA PRO A 61 -19.49 -27.86 33.71
C PRO A 61 -18.13 -27.85 33.00
N ALA A 62 -17.41 -26.73 33.01
CA ALA A 62 -16.07 -26.65 32.42
C ALA A 62 -15.03 -27.37 33.31
N VAL A 63 -15.16 -27.24 34.63
CA VAL A 63 -14.33 -27.98 35.59
C VAL A 63 -14.58 -29.48 35.48
N ASP A 64 -15.84 -29.91 35.42
CA ASP A 64 -16.21 -31.33 35.30
C ASP A 64 -15.68 -31.94 34.00
N LYS A 65 -15.74 -31.20 32.89
CA LYS A 65 -15.16 -31.63 31.61
C LYS A 65 -13.65 -31.80 31.72
N MET A 66 -12.96 -30.85 32.35
CA MET A 66 -11.50 -30.93 32.55
C MET A 66 -11.10 -32.09 33.44
N VAL A 67 -11.86 -32.36 34.51
CA VAL A 67 -11.68 -33.55 35.36
C VAL A 67 -11.74 -34.84 34.52
N GLN A 68 -12.69 -34.96 33.59
CA GLN A 68 -12.78 -36.13 32.72
C GLN A 68 -11.61 -36.21 31.74
N ASN A 69 -11.22 -35.09 31.14
CA ASN A 69 -10.06 -35.04 30.24
C ASN A 69 -8.78 -35.49 30.95
N LEU A 70 -8.53 -34.99 32.16
CA LEU A 70 -7.33 -35.32 32.93
C LEU A 70 -7.34 -36.78 33.41
N LYS A 71 -8.51 -37.32 33.81
CA LYS A 71 -8.66 -38.76 34.09
C LYS A 71 -8.34 -39.61 32.87
N ASN A 72 -8.84 -39.23 31.70
CA ASN A 72 -8.58 -39.97 30.46
C ASN A 72 -7.08 -39.93 30.10
N ALA A 73 -6.43 -38.77 30.23
CA ALA A 73 -4.99 -38.65 29.99
C ALA A 73 -4.17 -39.55 30.94
N LEU A 74 -4.50 -39.56 32.23
CA LEU A 74 -3.87 -40.44 33.23
C LEU A 74 -4.09 -41.93 32.93
N ASN A 75 -5.31 -42.32 32.53
CA ASN A 75 -5.62 -43.71 32.20
C ASN A 75 -4.97 -44.19 30.89
N ASN A 76 -4.62 -43.25 30.00
CA ASN A 76 -3.96 -43.52 28.72
C ASN A 76 -2.43 -43.39 28.81
N LEU A 77 -1.86 -43.30 30.01
CA LEU A 77 -0.42 -43.38 30.19
C LEU A 77 0.07 -44.78 29.79
N GLU A 78 1.03 -44.82 28.88
CA GLU A 78 1.63 -46.06 28.41
C GLU A 78 2.98 -46.23 29.08
N GLN A 79 3.26 -47.41 29.63
CA GLN A 79 4.58 -47.70 30.19
C GLN A 79 5.65 -47.50 29.13
N GLY A 80 6.63 -46.67 29.46
CA GLY A 80 7.75 -46.32 28.61
C GLY A 80 9.03 -47.02 29.05
N GLY A 81 10.10 -46.70 28.34
CA GLY A 81 11.45 -47.11 28.71
C GLY A 81 11.80 -48.54 28.29
N PHE A 82 10.93 -49.53 28.50
CA PHE A 82 11.33 -50.94 28.34
C PHE A 82 10.25 -51.87 27.76
N GLU A 83 10.67 -52.84 26.94
CA GLU A 83 9.89 -54.02 26.54
C GLU A 83 10.35 -55.25 27.34
N GLU A 84 9.41 -56.10 27.77
CA GLU A 84 9.73 -57.38 28.41
C GLU A 84 9.79 -58.52 27.40
N ILE A 85 10.89 -59.26 27.41
CA ILE A 85 11.15 -60.42 26.57
C ILE A 85 11.29 -61.65 27.47
N GLN A 86 10.49 -62.68 27.20
CA GLN A 86 10.58 -63.96 27.88
C GLN A 86 11.49 -64.92 27.10
N ILE A 87 12.50 -65.48 27.77
CA ILE A 87 13.32 -66.59 27.26
C ILE A 87 12.94 -67.84 28.04
N PRO A 88 12.17 -68.77 27.44
CA PRO A 88 11.78 -70.02 28.10
C PRO A 88 12.98 -70.83 28.58
N SER A 89 12.83 -71.58 29.68
CA SER A 89 13.90 -72.47 30.16
C SER A 89 14.31 -73.53 29.13
N THR A 90 13.40 -73.89 28.20
CA THR A 90 13.67 -74.81 27.08
C THR A 90 14.74 -74.28 26.12
N ASP A 91 14.92 -72.95 26.04
CA ASP A 91 15.84 -72.30 25.13
C ASP A 91 17.24 -72.16 25.75
N LEU A 92 17.39 -72.49 27.05
CA LEU A 92 18.67 -72.57 27.73
C LEU A 92 19.42 -73.83 27.30
N GLN A 93 20.70 -73.65 26.97
CA GLN A 93 21.57 -74.68 26.40
C GLN A 93 22.53 -75.23 27.46
N GLY A 94 22.52 -76.54 27.66
CA GLY A 94 23.40 -77.23 28.60
C GLY A 94 23.67 -78.66 28.16
N SER A 95 24.45 -79.41 28.94
CA SER A 95 24.64 -80.85 28.68
C SER A 95 23.31 -81.62 28.85
N GLY A 96 23.25 -82.86 28.35
CA GLY A 96 22.09 -83.74 28.53
C GLY A 96 21.76 -84.10 29.99
N LYS A 97 22.56 -83.64 30.95
CA LYS A 97 22.34 -83.80 32.39
C LYS A 97 21.46 -82.69 32.98
N TRP A 98 21.24 -81.60 32.24
CA TRP A 98 20.22 -80.61 32.55
C TRP A 98 18.89 -81.09 31.96
N ILE A 99 18.07 -81.70 32.81
CA ILE A 99 16.79 -82.27 32.39
C ILE A 99 15.69 -81.19 32.42
N GLN A 100 14.67 -81.35 31.58
CA GLN A 100 13.48 -80.52 31.65
C GLN A 100 12.57 -81.04 32.76
N ALA A 101 12.27 -80.20 33.75
CA ALA A 101 11.35 -80.47 34.85
C ALA A 101 10.23 -79.43 34.84
N GLY A 102 9.12 -79.73 34.16
CA GLY A 102 8.06 -78.74 33.94
C GLY A 102 8.58 -77.51 33.21
N ASN A 103 8.41 -76.33 33.82
CA ASN A 103 8.88 -75.04 33.28
C ASN A 103 10.34 -74.71 33.64
N PHE A 104 11.09 -75.64 34.24
CA PHE A 104 12.45 -75.44 34.71
C PHE A 104 13.45 -76.39 34.02
N LYS A 105 14.70 -75.95 33.92
CA LYS A 105 15.86 -76.81 33.68
C LYS A 105 16.46 -77.20 35.03
N ALA A 106 16.59 -78.49 35.29
CA ALA A 106 16.98 -79.02 36.59
C ALA A 106 18.20 -79.95 36.49
N THR A 107 19.03 -79.98 37.53
CA THR A 107 20.08 -81.01 37.68
C THR A 107 20.45 -81.28 39.13
N GLU A 108 20.78 -82.54 39.44
CA GLU A 108 21.47 -82.96 40.67
C GLU A 108 22.88 -83.50 40.40
N ASP A 109 23.32 -83.54 39.13
CA ASP A 109 24.60 -84.12 38.73
C ASP A 109 25.75 -83.12 38.98
N GLU A 110 26.79 -83.54 39.70
CA GLU A 110 27.98 -82.73 40.02
C GLU A 110 28.81 -82.37 38.78
N ASN A 111 28.62 -83.09 37.67
CA ASN A 111 29.31 -82.88 36.40
C ASN A 111 28.32 -82.52 35.29
N ALA A 112 27.23 -81.80 35.61
CA ALA A 112 26.26 -81.32 34.63
C ALA A 112 26.84 -80.25 33.69
N GLY A 113 27.94 -79.59 34.10
CA GLY A 113 28.49 -78.44 33.41
C GLY A 113 27.52 -77.25 33.42
N THR A 114 27.85 -76.23 32.65
CA THR A 114 27.09 -74.97 32.62
C THR A 114 25.82 -75.09 31.79
N LEU A 115 24.72 -74.54 32.32
CA LEU A 115 23.52 -74.20 31.55
C LEU A 115 23.62 -72.72 31.14
N THR A 116 23.43 -72.41 29.86
CA THR A 116 23.73 -71.10 29.28
C THR A 116 22.53 -70.52 28.53
N GLY A 117 22.27 -69.23 28.69
CA GLY A 117 21.34 -68.44 27.88
C GLY A 117 22.01 -67.19 27.33
N LYS A 118 21.52 -66.68 26.20
CA LYS A 118 21.93 -65.36 25.67
C LYS A 118 20.75 -64.42 25.68
N PHE A 119 20.97 -63.17 26.07
CA PHE A 119 19.93 -62.14 26.05
C PHE A 119 20.49 -60.80 25.59
N LYS A 120 19.59 -59.95 25.08
CA LYS A 120 19.86 -58.53 24.82
C LYS A 120 18.86 -57.71 25.62
N GLY A 121 19.36 -56.82 26.46
CA GLY A 121 18.54 -55.93 27.27
C GLY A 121 19.34 -55.21 28.35
N HIS A 122 18.62 -54.45 29.15
CA HIS A 122 19.07 -53.63 30.28
C HIS A 122 18.90 -54.35 31.63
N SER A 123 18.06 -55.39 31.72
CA SER A 123 17.94 -56.17 32.97
C SER A 123 17.55 -57.62 32.72
N ILE A 124 17.78 -58.46 33.74
CA ILE A 124 17.34 -59.84 33.75
C ILE A 124 16.77 -60.24 35.11
N ARG A 125 15.62 -60.90 35.08
CA ARG A 125 15.05 -61.62 36.21
C ARG A 125 14.98 -63.11 35.90
N VAL A 126 15.36 -63.92 36.88
CA VAL A 126 15.39 -65.38 36.76
C VAL A 126 14.62 -65.98 37.93
N ALA A 127 13.70 -66.90 37.62
CA ALA A 127 12.99 -67.68 38.62
C ALA A 127 13.69 -69.03 38.87
N THR A 128 13.50 -69.60 40.06
CA THR A 128 13.98 -70.94 40.45
C THR A 128 12.90 -71.66 41.27
N VAL A 129 13.19 -72.91 41.64
CA VAL A 129 12.48 -73.62 42.70
C VAL A 129 13.44 -73.76 43.87
N LYS A 130 12.94 -73.51 45.07
CA LYS A 130 13.64 -73.85 46.31
C LYS A 130 12.99 -75.04 46.97
N GLY A 131 13.78 -75.84 47.68
CA GLY A 131 13.27 -77.01 48.37
C GLY A 131 14.29 -77.66 49.29
N ASN A 132 13.85 -78.65 50.07
CA ASN A 132 14.64 -79.19 51.19
C ASN A 132 15.77 -80.13 50.74
N ASP A 133 15.75 -80.52 49.47
CA ASP A 133 16.73 -81.33 48.76
C ASP A 133 17.57 -80.51 47.76
N HIS A 134 17.44 -79.18 47.75
CA HIS A 134 18.11 -78.29 46.81
C HIS A 134 19.52 -77.88 47.26
N GLY A 135 20.32 -77.44 46.30
CA GLY A 135 21.75 -77.17 46.44
C GLY A 135 22.11 -75.70 46.23
N VAL A 136 23.39 -75.47 45.97
CA VAL A 136 23.95 -74.15 45.68
C VAL A 136 24.14 -74.01 44.17
N ILE A 137 23.55 -72.97 43.59
CA ILE A 137 23.71 -72.60 42.19
C ILE A 137 24.57 -71.34 42.08
N ARG A 138 25.54 -71.35 41.17
CA ARG A 138 26.33 -70.19 40.78
C ARG A 138 25.76 -69.62 39.49
N ILE A 139 25.60 -68.31 39.47
CA ILE A 139 25.18 -67.54 38.30
C ILE A 139 26.34 -66.66 37.89
N THR A 140 26.66 -66.65 36.60
CA THR A 140 27.69 -65.79 36.00
C THR A 140 27.11 -65.06 34.80
N ILE A 141 27.32 -63.75 34.69
CA ILE A 141 26.99 -62.96 33.48
C ILE A 141 28.28 -62.52 32.81
N LEU A 142 28.34 -62.75 31.51
CA LEU A 142 29.42 -62.30 30.62
C LEU A 142 28.88 -61.24 29.67
N ASP A 143 29.66 -60.18 29.42
CA ASP A 143 29.38 -59.19 28.38
C ASP A 143 29.66 -59.74 26.97
N SER A 144 29.42 -58.93 25.94
CA SER A 144 29.63 -59.30 24.52
C SER A 144 31.08 -59.60 24.15
N SER A 145 32.05 -59.27 25.01
CA SER A 145 33.48 -59.58 24.87
C SER A 145 33.90 -60.76 25.75
N ASP A 146 32.93 -61.55 26.23
CA ASP A 146 33.10 -62.67 27.16
C ASP A 146 33.74 -62.30 28.52
N ARG A 147 33.71 -61.01 28.90
CA ARG A 147 34.22 -60.58 30.21
C ARG A 147 33.15 -60.80 31.27
N GLN A 148 33.52 -61.42 32.39
CA GLN A 148 32.64 -61.58 33.54
C GLN A 148 32.32 -60.22 34.18
N ILE A 149 31.05 -59.89 34.22
CA ILE A 149 30.53 -58.65 34.84
C ILE A 149 29.71 -58.91 36.10
N TYR A 150 29.26 -60.14 36.31
CA TYR A 150 28.50 -60.54 37.49
C TYR A 150 28.80 -61.99 37.84
N GLN A 151 28.89 -62.28 39.14
CA GLN A 151 28.92 -63.65 39.65
C GLN A 151 28.33 -63.72 41.05
N LYS A 152 27.44 -64.68 41.30
CA LYS A 152 26.85 -64.91 42.63
C LYS A 152 26.55 -66.38 42.85
N GLU A 153 26.81 -66.87 44.07
CA GLU A 153 26.40 -68.20 44.51
C GLU A 153 25.19 -68.07 45.43
N ILE A 154 24.17 -68.89 45.18
CA ILE A 154 22.88 -68.81 45.85
C ILE A 154 22.52 -70.20 46.34
N ASP A 155 22.33 -70.33 47.64
CA ASP A 155 21.75 -71.52 48.25
C ASP A 155 20.24 -71.52 47.97
N THR A 156 19.77 -72.53 47.23
CA THR A 156 18.36 -72.71 46.84
C THR A 156 17.61 -73.63 47.80
N TYR A 157 18.17 -73.93 48.98
CA TYR A 157 17.46 -74.65 50.03
C TYR A 157 16.26 -73.86 50.59
N ALA A 158 15.15 -74.56 50.82
CA ALA A 158 14.03 -74.12 51.64
C ALA A 158 13.39 -75.33 52.35
N PRO A 159 12.90 -75.20 53.60
CA PRO A 159 12.29 -76.32 54.33
C PRO A 159 11.02 -76.87 53.64
N GLU A 160 10.31 -76.01 52.91
CA GLU A 160 9.15 -76.35 52.07
C GLU A 160 9.44 -75.96 50.62
N ARG A 161 8.79 -76.62 49.67
CA ARG A 161 8.98 -76.35 48.24
C ARG A 161 8.36 -74.99 47.87
N GLU A 162 9.19 -74.08 47.36
CA GLU A 162 8.77 -72.77 46.86
C GLU A 162 8.98 -72.72 45.36
N GLU A 163 7.90 -72.79 44.58
CA GLU A 163 7.98 -72.68 43.12
C GLU A 163 8.03 -71.22 42.68
N SER A 164 8.86 -70.93 41.68
CA SER A 164 9.06 -69.59 41.11
C SER A 164 9.64 -68.56 42.11
N ALA A 165 10.46 -69.01 43.05
CA ALA A 165 11.26 -68.12 43.90
C ALA A 165 12.21 -67.28 43.02
N GLU A 166 12.46 -66.03 43.40
CA GLU A 166 13.41 -65.18 42.69
C GLU A 166 14.84 -65.69 42.90
N LEU A 167 15.49 -66.05 41.80
CA LEU A 167 16.88 -66.46 41.79
C LEU A 167 17.80 -65.26 41.56
N MET A 168 17.43 -64.37 40.65
CA MET A 168 18.19 -63.19 40.29
C MET A 168 17.25 -62.10 39.77
N ASN A 169 17.57 -60.85 40.05
CA ASN A 169 16.92 -59.66 39.50
C ASN A 169 17.96 -58.54 39.50
N GLU A 170 18.62 -58.33 38.37
CA GLU A 170 19.75 -57.40 38.27
C GLU A 170 19.64 -56.56 36.99
N GLU A 171 20.16 -55.34 37.06
CA GLU A 171 20.19 -54.35 35.99
C GLU A 171 21.63 -54.12 35.49
N PHE A 172 21.76 -53.84 34.20
CA PHE A 172 23.02 -53.64 33.48
C PHE A 172 22.81 -52.54 32.42
N GLU A 173 23.90 -52.02 31.86
CA GLU A 173 23.80 -51.19 30.64
C GLU A 173 23.06 -51.95 29.52
N GLU A 174 22.34 -51.27 28.63
CA GLU A 174 21.68 -51.94 27.50
C GLU A 174 22.74 -52.61 26.60
N GLY A 175 22.69 -53.94 26.52
CA GLY A 175 23.77 -54.71 25.93
C GLY A 175 23.36 -56.12 25.53
N THR A 176 24.32 -56.88 25.00
CA THR A 176 24.15 -58.32 24.73
C THR A 176 25.00 -59.10 25.72
N TYR A 177 24.38 -60.07 26.37
CA TYR A 177 24.93 -60.80 27.50
C TYR A 177 24.76 -62.30 27.36
N THR A 178 25.66 -63.04 28.00
CA THR A 178 25.54 -64.49 28.20
C THR A 178 25.38 -64.75 29.69
N ILE A 179 24.28 -65.40 30.08
CA ILE A 179 24.04 -65.87 31.45
C ILE A 179 24.39 -67.36 31.55
N GLN A 180 25.09 -67.72 32.62
CA GLN A 180 25.56 -69.06 32.90
C GLN A 180 25.09 -69.49 34.28
N PHE A 181 24.62 -70.72 34.39
CA PHE A 181 24.21 -71.36 35.63
C PHE A 181 25.02 -72.64 35.83
N GLU A 182 25.59 -72.78 37.02
CA GLU A 182 26.40 -73.94 37.40
C GLU A 182 25.96 -74.44 38.78
N ARG A 183 25.76 -75.75 38.91
CA ARG A 183 25.59 -76.36 40.23
C ARG A 183 26.95 -76.47 40.89
N VAL A 184 27.15 -75.82 42.04
CA VAL A 184 28.46 -75.71 42.69
C VAL A 184 28.54 -76.41 44.05
N GLY A 185 27.42 -76.92 44.55
CA GLY A 185 27.44 -77.69 45.79
C GLY A 185 26.07 -78.07 46.29
N LYS A 186 26.06 -78.71 47.45
CA LYS A 186 24.86 -79.01 48.23
C LYS A 186 24.68 -77.93 49.28
N SER A 187 23.44 -77.66 49.69
CA SER A 187 23.21 -76.79 50.83
C SER A 187 23.80 -77.39 52.10
N SER A 188 24.35 -76.56 52.97
CA SER A 188 24.75 -76.96 54.32
C SER A 188 23.56 -77.18 55.25
N GLN A 189 22.36 -76.73 54.85
CA GLN A 189 21.12 -76.82 55.62
C GLN A 189 20.27 -78.05 55.23
N ALA A 190 20.46 -78.58 54.02
CA ALA A 190 19.71 -79.72 53.51
C ALA A 190 20.04 -81.03 54.27
N GLN A 191 19.02 -81.70 54.78
CA GLN A 191 19.16 -83.05 55.37
C GLN A 191 19.33 -84.13 54.30
N GLU A 192 18.71 -83.92 53.13
CA GLU A 192 18.84 -84.79 51.95
C GLU A 192 20.03 -84.37 51.08
N LYS A 193 20.80 -85.35 50.60
CA LYS A 193 22.11 -85.10 49.94
C LYS A 193 22.03 -84.99 48.41
N ARG A 194 20.85 -84.70 47.83
CA ARG A 194 20.66 -84.63 46.36
C ARG A 194 21.22 -83.32 45.79
N GLY A 195 20.83 -82.20 46.38
CA GLY A 195 21.31 -80.87 46.02
C GLY A 195 20.80 -80.40 44.67
N TRP A 196 19.53 -80.61 44.34
CA TRP A 196 18.93 -80.14 43.08
C TRP A 196 19.11 -78.63 42.89
N VAL A 197 19.31 -78.20 41.65
CA VAL A 197 19.18 -76.79 41.28
C VAL A 197 18.28 -76.70 40.06
N GLU A 198 17.39 -75.69 40.04
CA GLU A 198 16.40 -75.50 38.99
C GLU A 198 16.47 -74.06 38.45
N VAL A 199 16.36 -73.89 37.13
CA VAL A 199 16.40 -72.58 36.46
C VAL A 199 15.16 -72.42 35.60
N GLY A 200 14.37 -71.40 35.88
CA GLY A 200 13.13 -71.07 35.17
C GLY A 200 13.37 -70.25 33.90
N ALA A 201 12.29 -69.65 33.38
CA ALA A 201 12.40 -68.69 32.30
C ALA A 201 13.18 -67.44 32.73
N LEU A 202 13.83 -66.79 31.77
CA LEU A 202 14.47 -65.50 31.95
C LEU A 202 13.51 -64.41 31.48
N THR A 203 13.22 -63.44 32.32
CA THR A 203 12.51 -62.21 31.95
C THR A 203 13.54 -61.11 31.73
N VAL A 204 13.63 -60.60 30.51
CA VAL A 204 14.61 -59.59 30.13
C VAL A 204 13.88 -58.29 29.83
N ARG A 205 14.27 -57.18 30.46
CA ARG A 205 13.80 -55.84 30.04
C ARG A 205 14.80 -55.28 29.04
N LYS A 206 14.31 -54.80 27.90
CA LYS A 206 15.12 -54.16 26.85
C LYS A 206 14.62 -52.75 26.62
N GLU A 207 15.53 -51.79 26.44
CA GLU A 207 15.14 -50.41 26.16
C GLU A 207 14.32 -50.29 24.87
N LYS A 208 13.14 -49.67 24.98
CA LYS A 208 12.30 -49.35 23.82
C LYS A 208 12.67 -47.97 23.29
N LYS A 209 13.46 -47.93 22.22
CA LYS A 209 13.81 -46.67 21.54
C LYS A 209 12.64 -46.17 20.69
N GLU A 210 12.02 -45.08 21.11
CA GLU A 210 11.03 -44.36 20.31
C GLU A 210 11.75 -43.55 19.22
N SER A 211 11.25 -43.62 17.99
CA SER A 211 11.75 -42.77 16.89
C SER A 211 10.82 -41.59 16.69
N VAL A 212 11.36 -40.37 16.60
CA VAL A 212 10.56 -39.15 16.43
C VAL A 212 10.48 -38.73 14.96
N ASP A 213 9.27 -38.59 14.42
CA ASP A 213 9.07 -37.99 13.09
C ASP A 213 9.12 -36.46 13.16
N ARG A 214 10.14 -35.88 12.51
CA ARG A 214 10.44 -34.44 12.47
C ARG A 214 10.03 -33.78 11.14
N SER A 215 9.52 -34.57 10.19
CA SER A 215 9.34 -34.16 8.80
C SER A 215 8.35 -33.00 8.62
N LYS A 216 7.27 -32.97 9.40
CA LYS A 216 6.27 -31.89 9.30
C LYS A 216 6.81 -30.55 9.81
N LEU A 217 7.51 -30.57 10.94
CA LEU A 217 8.11 -29.36 11.51
C LEU A 217 9.21 -28.79 10.60
N GLN A 218 10.09 -29.66 10.09
CA GLN A 218 11.12 -29.25 9.11
C GLN A 218 10.51 -28.64 7.85
N ARG A 219 9.43 -29.22 7.32
CA ARG A 219 8.74 -28.69 6.14
C ARG A 219 8.18 -27.29 6.38
N GLU A 220 7.50 -27.05 7.51
CA GLU A 220 6.95 -25.71 7.80
C GLU A 220 8.05 -24.66 8.00
N ILE A 221 9.15 -25.00 8.66
CA ILE A 221 10.30 -24.10 8.79
C ILE A 221 10.89 -23.74 7.42
N GLN A 222 11.09 -24.73 6.54
CA GLN A 222 11.57 -24.49 5.16
C GLN A 222 10.64 -23.61 4.33
N ILE A 223 9.32 -23.61 4.61
CA ILE A 223 8.38 -22.69 3.97
C ILE A 223 8.63 -21.27 4.48
N CYS A 224 8.80 -21.10 5.79
CA CYS A 224 9.07 -19.80 6.40
C CYS A 224 10.42 -19.19 5.97
N GLU A 225 11.45 -20.02 5.75
CA GLU A 225 12.77 -19.58 5.27
C GLU A 225 12.74 -18.89 3.88
N LYS A 226 11.67 -19.12 3.09
CA LYS A 226 11.50 -18.51 1.76
C LYS A 226 10.77 -17.17 1.80
N LEU A 227 10.31 -16.73 2.97
CA LEU A 227 9.59 -15.48 3.13
C LEU A 227 10.58 -14.31 3.21
N ASN A 228 10.22 -13.18 2.61
CA ASN A 228 10.97 -11.94 2.77
C ASN A 228 10.37 -11.13 3.92
N SER A 229 11.18 -10.75 4.90
CA SER A 229 10.74 -9.96 6.05
C SER A 229 10.19 -8.58 5.68
N GLU A 230 10.64 -8.01 4.56
CA GLU A 230 10.24 -6.67 4.12
C GLU A 230 8.80 -6.60 3.63
N ASP A 231 8.20 -7.74 3.26
CA ASP A 231 6.81 -7.81 2.80
C ASP A 231 5.80 -7.66 3.95
N TYR A 232 6.27 -7.79 5.21
CA TYR A 232 5.41 -7.91 6.38
C TYR A 232 5.66 -6.83 7.43
N THR A 233 4.64 -6.54 8.24
CA THR A 233 4.77 -5.65 9.38
C THR A 233 5.77 -6.23 10.38
N LYS A 234 6.59 -5.36 10.97
CA LYS A 234 7.58 -5.73 11.98
C LYS A 234 6.99 -6.55 13.13
N GLU A 235 5.82 -6.16 13.63
CA GLU A 235 5.14 -6.86 14.73
C GLU A 235 4.74 -8.29 14.36
N SER A 236 4.16 -8.50 13.17
CA SER A 236 3.75 -9.84 12.74
C SER A 236 4.96 -10.74 12.44
N TRP A 237 6.02 -10.15 11.89
CA TRP A 237 7.28 -10.85 11.63
C TRP A 237 7.98 -11.29 12.92
N GLU A 238 8.09 -10.41 13.93
CA GLU A 238 8.69 -10.74 15.23
C GLU A 238 7.95 -11.90 15.92
N LYS A 239 6.62 -11.96 15.80
CA LYS A 239 5.81 -13.08 16.32
C LYS A 239 6.15 -14.40 15.61
N LEU A 240 6.29 -14.41 14.29
CA LEU A 240 6.73 -15.59 13.54
C LEU A 240 8.15 -16.01 13.94
N GLN A 241 9.06 -15.06 14.07
CA GLN A 241 10.46 -15.33 14.40
C GLN A 241 10.60 -15.99 15.77
N ALA A 242 9.87 -15.51 16.78
CA ALA A 242 9.85 -16.12 18.12
C ALA A 242 9.38 -17.60 18.08
N VAL A 243 8.38 -17.91 17.26
CA VAL A 243 7.89 -19.29 17.09
C VAL A 243 8.94 -20.16 16.39
N LEU A 244 9.59 -19.65 15.33
CA LEU A 244 10.66 -20.35 14.60
C LEU A 244 11.88 -20.63 15.47
N GLU A 245 12.27 -19.71 16.35
CA GLU A 245 13.35 -19.92 17.32
C GLU A 245 13.00 -21.09 18.27
N SER A 246 11.78 -21.09 18.83
CA SER A 246 11.31 -22.18 19.68
C SER A 246 11.24 -23.53 18.95
N ALA A 247 10.84 -23.51 17.68
CA ALA A 247 10.74 -24.68 16.82
C ALA A 247 12.13 -25.28 16.51
N THR A 248 13.11 -24.42 16.26
CA THR A 248 14.49 -24.82 15.99
C THR A 248 15.14 -25.44 17.22
N VAL A 249 14.83 -24.94 18.42
CA VAL A 249 15.27 -25.57 19.69
C VAL A 249 14.64 -26.95 19.84
N LEU A 250 13.34 -27.08 19.59
CA LEU A 250 12.64 -28.37 19.68
C LEU A 250 13.23 -29.40 18.71
N LEU A 251 13.51 -29.01 17.46
CA LEU A 251 14.09 -29.89 16.44
C LEU A 251 15.44 -30.50 16.83
N LYS A 252 16.19 -29.88 17.74
CA LYS A 252 17.51 -30.35 18.19
C LYS A 252 17.44 -31.30 19.39
N LYS A 253 16.30 -31.40 20.08
CA LYS A 253 16.12 -32.34 21.19
C LYS A 253 16.33 -33.78 20.72
N ALA A 254 16.98 -34.59 21.55
CA ALA A 254 17.16 -36.02 21.27
C ALA A 254 15.79 -36.74 21.25
N ASP A 255 15.70 -37.92 20.64
CA ASP A 255 14.43 -38.67 20.55
C ASP A 255 13.93 -39.07 21.94
N GLU A 256 14.84 -39.27 22.89
CA GLU A 256 14.55 -39.57 24.30
C GLU A 256 13.95 -38.36 25.06
N GLU A 257 14.00 -37.14 24.52
CA GLU A 257 13.55 -35.90 25.19
C GLU A 257 12.25 -35.32 24.60
N THR A 258 11.69 -35.95 23.57
CA THR A 258 10.53 -35.43 22.82
C THR A 258 9.72 -36.56 22.17
N CYS A 259 8.65 -36.21 21.48
CA CYS A 259 7.79 -37.16 20.78
C CYS A 259 7.27 -36.58 19.46
N THR A 260 6.70 -37.44 18.62
CA THR A 260 6.15 -37.06 17.31
C THR A 260 4.98 -36.07 17.45
N SER A 261 4.14 -36.19 18.49
CA SER A 261 3.07 -35.21 18.69
C SER A 261 3.57 -33.82 19.08
N GLU A 262 4.60 -33.71 19.93
CA GLU A 262 5.21 -32.41 20.26
C GLU A 262 5.75 -31.72 18.99
N MET A 263 6.39 -32.48 18.10
CA MET A 263 6.87 -31.98 16.80
C MET A 263 5.71 -31.51 15.91
N ASN A 264 4.64 -32.30 15.83
CA ASN A 264 3.48 -31.98 15.01
C ASN A 264 2.75 -30.73 15.52
N ASP A 265 2.55 -30.59 16.83
CA ASP A 265 1.91 -29.43 17.43
C ASP A 265 2.75 -28.17 17.20
N LYS A 266 4.07 -28.25 17.36
CA LYS A 266 4.96 -27.13 17.01
C LYS A 266 4.89 -26.78 15.53
N ALA A 267 4.74 -27.76 14.64
CA ALA A 267 4.56 -27.49 13.21
C ALA A 267 3.28 -26.69 12.94
N VAL A 268 2.19 -27.02 13.65
CA VAL A 268 0.93 -26.28 13.59
C VAL A 268 1.10 -24.85 14.13
N GLU A 269 1.84 -24.65 15.22
CA GLU A 269 2.15 -23.32 15.74
C GLU A 269 2.94 -22.47 14.73
N VAL A 270 3.99 -23.03 14.11
CA VAL A 270 4.78 -22.34 13.05
C VAL A 270 3.88 -21.97 11.88
N LYS A 271 3.05 -22.90 11.41
CA LYS A 271 2.08 -22.66 10.33
C LYS A 271 1.12 -21.53 10.69
N THR A 272 0.57 -21.55 11.91
CA THR A 272 -0.38 -20.55 12.39
C THR A 272 0.27 -19.16 12.47
N ALA A 273 1.51 -19.07 12.97
CA ALA A 273 2.25 -17.82 13.02
C ALA A 273 2.54 -17.27 11.62
N ARG A 274 2.87 -18.15 10.66
CA ARG A 274 3.05 -17.79 9.25
C ARG A 274 1.75 -17.30 8.61
N GLU A 275 0.62 -17.97 8.85
CA GLU A 275 -0.69 -17.58 8.31
C GLU A 275 -1.21 -16.27 8.91
N ASN A 276 -0.71 -15.87 10.09
CA ASN A 276 -1.03 -14.61 10.76
C ASN A 276 -0.08 -13.46 10.42
N LEU A 277 0.84 -13.64 9.46
CA LEU A 277 1.65 -12.55 8.94
C LEU A 277 0.76 -11.47 8.32
N GLN A 278 1.12 -10.22 8.58
CA GLN A 278 0.39 -9.06 8.07
C GLN A 278 1.27 -8.33 7.07
N ASN A 279 0.78 -8.12 5.86
CA ASN A 279 1.55 -7.41 4.84
C ASN A 279 1.74 -5.93 5.20
N VAL A 280 2.86 -5.35 4.79
CA VAL A 280 3.01 -3.89 4.79
C VAL A 280 2.01 -3.33 3.77
N THR A 281 1.06 -2.52 4.23
CA THR A 281 0.14 -1.81 3.34
C THR A 281 0.84 -0.57 2.79
N VAL A 282 1.05 -0.52 1.48
CA VAL A 282 1.54 0.67 0.79
C VAL A 282 0.38 1.64 0.60
N ASP A 283 0.50 2.85 1.15
CA ASP A 283 -0.47 3.92 0.93
C ASP A 283 -0.24 4.51 -0.47
N THR A 284 -1.25 4.33 -1.33
CA THR A 284 -1.23 4.77 -2.73
C THR A 284 -2.27 5.84 -3.02
N ASP A 285 -3.05 6.26 -2.02
CA ASP A 285 -4.24 7.07 -2.26
C ASP A 285 -3.86 8.47 -2.73
N ALA A 286 -2.85 9.08 -2.09
CA ALA A 286 -2.29 10.36 -2.52
C ALA A 286 -1.73 10.33 -3.96
N LEU A 287 -1.14 9.21 -4.39
CA LEU A 287 -0.64 9.06 -5.75
C LEU A 287 -1.80 8.95 -6.75
N LYS A 288 -2.85 8.19 -6.43
CA LYS A 288 -4.04 8.06 -7.29
C LYS A 288 -4.77 9.39 -7.48
N GLU A 289 -4.94 10.16 -6.41
CA GLU A 289 -5.54 11.50 -6.48
C GLU A 289 -4.71 12.44 -7.36
N LEU A 290 -3.40 12.47 -7.18
CA LEU A 290 -2.51 13.30 -7.99
C LEU A 290 -2.50 12.87 -9.46
N LEU A 291 -2.57 11.57 -9.73
CA LEU A 291 -2.64 11.03 -11.08
C LEU A 291 -3.94 11.45 -11.79
N GLN A 292 -5.05 11.50 -11.06
CA GLN A 292 -6.32 11.98 -11.60
C GLN A 292 -6.20 13.46 -12.02
N ILE A 293 -5.65 14.31 -11.15
CA ILE A 293 -5.40 15.74 -11.45
C ILE A 293 -4.50 15.87 -12.68
N ALA A 294 -3.40 15.12 -12.74
CA ALA A 294 -2.46 15.17 -13.85
C ALA A 294 -3.10 14.82 -15.20
N LYS A 295 -4.01 13.84 -15.22
CA LYS A 295 -4.72 13.38 -16.43
C LYS A 295 -5.79 14.34 -16.93
N GLU A 296 -6.33 15.19 -16.06
CA GLU A 296 -7.34 16.19 -16.42
C GLU A 296 -6.74 17.42 -17.11
N ILE A 297 -5.42 17.61 -17.03
CA ILE A 297 -4.71 18.70 -17.70
C ILE A 297 -4.69 18.45 -19.21
N SER A 298 -5.28 19.38 -19.96
CA SER A 298 -5.29 19.39 -21.43
C SER A 298 -3.91 19.76 -22.00
N GLU A 299 -3.58 19.26 -23.20
CA GLU A 299 -2.40 19.70 -23.96
C GLU A 299 -2.52 21.16 -24.44
N ASP A 300 -3.77 21.64 -24.57
CA ASP A 300 -4.07 22.92 -25.21
C ASP A 300 -3.37 24.11 -24.52
N GLY A 301 -2.67 24.91 -25.32
CA GLY A 301 -1.94 26.10 -24.89
C GLY A 301 -0.68 25.86 -24.03
N TYR A 302 -0.24 24.63 -23.82
CA TYR A 302 1.07 24.31 -23.23
C TYR A 302 2.13 23.99 -24.29
N THR A 303 3.41 24.16 -23.94
CA THR A 303 4.51 23.71 -24.81
C THR A 303 4.55 22.20 -24.92
N LYS A 304 4.86 21.70 -26.12
CA LYS A 304 4.97 20.26 -26.41
C LYS A 304 5.95 19.56 -25.48
N GLU A 305 7.07 20.21 -25.16
CA GLU A 305 8.10 19.67 -24.29
C GLU A 305 7.60 19.51 -22.85
N SER A 306 6.94 20.52 -22.28
CA SER A 306 6.49 20.48 -20.90
C SER A 306 5.31 19.51 -20.71
N PHE A 307 4.38 19.49 -21.68
CA PHE A 307 3.26 18.54 -21.66
C PHE A 307 3.72 17.09 -21.85
N LYS A 308 4.69 16.85 -22.76
CA LYS A 308 5.29 15.52 -22.93
C LYS A 308 5.94 15.02 -21.63
N ALA A 309 6.65 15.88 -20.91
CA ALA A 309 7.26 15.52 -19.63
C ALA A 309 6.20 15.15 -18.56
N LEU A 310 5.03 15.79 -18.57
CA LEU A 310 3.89 15.39 -17.73
C LEU A 310 3.34 14.02 -18.13
N GLN A 311 3.13 13.79 -19.44
CA GLN A 311 2.63 12.51 -19.95
C GLN A 311 3.56 11.35 -19.62
N GLU A 312 4.88 11.53 -19.72
CA GLU A 312 5.87 10.54 -19.29
C GLU A 312 5.75 10.25 -17.78
N GLY A 313 5.61 11.28 -16.94
CA GLY A 313 5.39 11.11 -15.50
C GLY A 313 4.10 10.37 -15.16
N ILE A 314 3.00 10.62 -15.88
CA ILE A 314 1.73 9.90 -15.75
C ILE A 314 1.93 8.41 -16.07
N GLN A 315 2.61 8.09 -17.18
CA GLN A 315 2.87 6.71 -17.59
C GLN A 315 3.73 5.96 -16.56
N GLU A 316 4.76 6.62 -16.00
CA GLU A 316 5.60 6.03 -14.95
C GLU A 316 4.80 5.76 -13.67
N ALA A 317 3.92 6.68 -13.26
CA ALA A 317 3.05 6.51 -12.10
C ALA A 317 2.03 5.37 -12.29
N GLU A 318 1.41 5.27 -13.46
CA GLU A 318 0.51 4.14 -13.79
C GLU A 318 1.23 2.80 -13.77
N LYS A 319 2.44 2.76 -14.33
CA LYS A 319 3.26 1.55 -14.32
C LYS A 319 3.63 1.13 -12.90
N LEU A 320 3.93 2.08 -12.02
CA LEU A 320 4.20 1.83 -10.61
C LEU A 320 2.98 1.22 -9.90
N LEU A 321 1.78 1.79 -10.10
CA LEU A 321 0.54 1.32 -9.49
C LEU A 321 0.09 -0.06 -9.98
N ASN A 322 0.47 -0.45 -11.20
CA ASN A 322 0.18 -1.76 -11.77
C ASN A 322 1.21 -2.85 -11.40
N GLY A 323 2.30 -2.49 -10.71
CA GLY A 323 3.36 -3.39 -10.28
C GLY A 323 3.47 -3.54 -8.76
N THR A 324 4.46 -4.30 -8.30
CA THR A 324 4.85 -4.30 -6.89
C THR A 324 5.56 -2.98 -6.58
N CYS A 325 5.07 -2.23 -5.60
CA CYS A 325 5.64 -0.96 -5.16
C CYS A 325 5.95 -0.99 -3.66
N THR A 326 6.83 -0.10 -3.21
CA THR A 326 7.09 0.21 -1.81
C THR A 326 6.64 1.63 -1.49
N GLN A 327 6.46 1.96 -0.20
CA GLN A 327 6.08 3.33 0.19
C GLN A 327 7.08 4.38 -0.34
N GLU A 328 8.39 4.08 -0.27
CA GLU A 328 9.43 4.97 -0.80
C GLU A 328 9.27 5.21 -2.31
N THR A 329 8.99 4.16 -3.09
CA THR A 329 8.77 4.34 -4.55
C THR A 329 7.51 5.15 -4.85
N VAL A 330 6.46 5.02 -4.04
CA VAL A 330 5.23 5.80 -4.17
C VAL A 330 5.48 7.27 -3.82
N ASP A 331 6.16 7.55 -2.70
CA ASP A 331 6.47 8.91 -2.26
C ASP A 331 7.36 9.64 -3.27
N ASN A 332 8.37 8.94 -3.82
CA ASN A 332 9.22 9.47 -4.87
C ASN A 332 8.42 9.77 -6.14
N MET A 333 7.48 8.91 -6.52
CA MET A 333 6.62 9.14 -7.68
C MET A 333 5.67 10.33 -7.49
N ILE A 334 5.11 10.48 -6.29
CA ILE A 334 4.32 11.67 -5.93
C ILE A 334 5.16 12.94 -6.11
N ALA A 335 6.42 12.93 -5.66
CA ALA A 335 7.32 14.08 -5.80
C ALA A 335 7.62 14.40 -7.26
N VAL A 336 7.93 13.37 -8.08
CA VAL A 336 8.17 13.53 -9.52
C VAL A 336 6.93 14.09 -10.22
N LEU A 337 5.76 13.52 -9.99
CA LEU A 337 4.53 13.95 -10.67
C LEU A 337 4.14 15.39 -10.29
N LYS A 338 4.31 15.78 -9.02
CA LYS A 338 4.15 17.18 -8.58
C LYS A 338 5.10 18.11 -9.33
N GLN A 339 6.36 17.71 -9.48
CA GLN A 339 7.36 18.50 -10.20
C GLN A 339 6.98 18.65 -11.69
N ARG A 340 6.45 17.60 -12.33
CA ARG A 340 6.00 17.67 -13.73
C ARG A 340 4.83 18.63 -13.90
N ILE A 341 3.84 18.59 -13.01
CA ILE A 341 2.70 19.52 -13.03
C ILE A 341 3.19 20.96 -12.86
N GLN A 342 4.08 21.24 -11.91
CA GLN A 342 4.66 22.58 -11.69
C GLN A 342 5.57 23.04 -12.84
N GLY A 343 6.12 22.09 -13.60
CA GLY A 343 7.00 22.32 -14.74
C GLY A 343 6.28 22.60 -16.06
N LEU A 344 4.94 22.58 -16.09
CA LEU A 344 4.17 22.98 -17.26
C LEU A 344 4.45 24.43 -17.65
N ARG A 345 4.55 24.71 -18.95
CA ARG A 345 4.85 26.04 -19.49
C ARG A 345 3.88 26.37 -20.61
N ALA A 346 3.21 27.51 -20.53
CA ALA A 346 2.34 27.98 -21.61
C ALA A 346 3.13 28.21 -22.90
N ASP A 347 2.53 27.87 -24.03
CA ASP A 347 3.08 28.21 -25.35
C ASP A 347 2.81 29.69 -25.66
N LYS A 348 3.89 30.46 -25.78
CA LYS A 348 3.86 31.91 -25.98
C LYS A 348 4.19 32.33 -27.40
N THR A 349 4.32 31.38 -28.32
CA THR A 349 4.87 31.62 -29.67
C THR A 349 4.08 32.67 -30.44
N GLU A 350 2.75 32.56 -30.48
CA GLU A 350 1.90 33.51 -31.19
C GLU A 350 1.83 34.88 -30.48
N LEU A 351 1.79 34.91 -29.15
CA LEU A 351 1.85 36.15 -28.38
C LEU A 351 3.18 36.89 -28.61
N GLN A 352 4.30 36.17 -28.62
CA GLN A 352 5.63 36.73 -28.87
C GLN A 352 5.70 37.33 -30.28
N LYS A 353 5.21 36.61 -31.29
CA LYS A 353 5.13 37.11 -32.67
C LYS A 353 4.29 38.39 -32.75
N LYS A 354 3.10 38.39 -32.15
CA LYS A 354 2.22 39.57 -32.11
C LYS A 354 2.90 40.75 -31.40
N TYR A 355 3.58 40.49 -30.29
CA TYR A 355 4.34 41.51 -29.56
C TYR A 355 5.45 42.10 -30.43
N ASP A 356 6.20 41.27 -31.15
CA ASP A 356 7.28 41.72 -32.02
C ASP A 356 6.80 42.58 -33.19
N GLU A 357 5.60 42.33 -33.72
CA GLU A 357 4.97 43.18 -34.74
C GLU A 357 4.63 44.58 -34.21
N ILE A 358 4.21 44.66 -32.94
CA ILE A 358 3.66 45.89 -32.36
C ILE A 358 4.65 46.69 -31.51
N ARG A 359 5.78 46.10 -31.11
CA ARG A 359 6.68 46.66 -30.08
C ARG A 359 7.24 48.04 -30.45
N ASP A 360 7.54 48.22 -31.73
CA ASP A 360 8.23 49.39 -32.30
C ASP A 360 7.25 50.40 -32.94
N MET A 361 5.93 50.20 -32.78
CA MET A 361 4.93 51.13 -33.28
C MET A 361 5.02 52.51 -32.61
N THR A 362 4.73 53.55 -33.40
CA THR A 362 4.65 54.95 -32.92
C THR A 362 3.24 55.50 -33.14
N GLN A 363 2.86 56.52 -32.36
CA GLN A 363 1.47 56.98 -32.25
C GLN A 363 0.84 57.50 -33.56
N GLY A 364 1.60 58.22 -34.39
CA GLY A 364 1.08 58.76 -35.65
C GLY A 364 -0.17 59.66 -35.47
N GLN A 365 -1.24 59.38 -36.21
CA GLN A 365 -2.51 60.13 -36.21
C GLN A 365 -3.59 59.53 -35.30
N VAL A 366 -3.26 58.54 -34.45
CA VAL A 366 -4.24 57.99 -33.52
C VAL A 366 -4.44 58.91 -32.31
N THR A 367 -5.61 58.83 -31.69
CA THR A 367 -5.95 59.61 -30.48
C THR A 367 -5.08 59.19 -29.29
N ASP A 368 -4.77 60.14 -28.41
CA ASP A 368 -3.99 59.89 -27.18
C ASP A 368 -4.64 58.79 -26.31
N THR A 369 -5.97 58.73 -26.28
CA THR A 369 -6.74 57.74 -25.51
C THR A 369 -6.49 56.32 -26.04
N SER A 370 -6.77 56.06 -27.33
CA SER A 370 -6.56 54.72 -27.90
C SER A 370 -5.08 54.33 -27.91
N TRP A 371 -4.18 55.29 -28.06
CA TRP A 371 -2.74 55.02 -27.96
C TRP A 371 -2.34 54.56 -26.56
N LYS A 372 -2.85 55.22 -25.52
CA LYS A 372 -2.57 54.86 -24.13
C LYS A 372 -3.07 53.45 -23.80
N GLU A 373 -4.29 53.12 -24.19
CA GLU A 373 -4.89 51.78 -24.00
C GLU A 373 -4.05 50.69 -24.70
N PHE A 374 -3.59 50.96 -25.92
CA PHE A 374 -2.69 50.07 -26.64
C PHE A 374 -1.35 49.86 -25.90
N ILE A 375 -0.74 50.92 -25.37
CA ILE A 375 0.52 50.81 -24.63
C ILE A 375 0.34 49.98 -23.35
N GLU A 376 -0.77 50.15 -22.63
CA GLU A 376 -1.09 49.34 -21.45
C GLU A 376 -1.27 47.86 -21.81
N LEU A 377 -1.95 47.56 -22.91
CA LEU A 377 -2.13 46.19 -23.39
C LEU A 377 -0.81 45.57 -23.89
N LYS A 378 0.03 46.36 -24.55
CA LYS A 378 1.38 45.98 -24.96
C LYS A 378 2.26 45.64 -23.75
N GLU A 379 2.16 46.40 -22.68
CA GLU A 379 2.89 46.13 -21.44
C GLU A 379 2.41 44.83 -20.77
N GLN A 380 1.09 44.59 -20.73
CA GLN A 380 0.55 43.30 -20.25
C GLN A 380 1.09 42.12 -21.05
N ALA A 381 1.16 42.25 -22.38
CA ALA A 381 1.78 41.23 -23.24
C ALA A 381 3.24 40.98 -22.88
N LYS A 382 4.02 42.04 -22.65
CA LYS A 382 5.41 41.92 -22.20
C LYS A 382 5.54 41.18 -20.86
N VAL A 383 4.74 41.58 -19.87
CA VAL A 383 4.74 40.96 -18.53
C VAL A 383 4.40 39.47 -18.62
N THR A 384 3.40 39.10 -19.42
CA THR A 384 3.04 37.70 -19.63
C THR A 384 4.11 36.93 -20.38
N LEU A 385 4.79 37.54 -21.35
CA LEU A 385 5.94 36.92 -22.03
C LEU A 385 7.09 36.63 -21.08
N ASP A 386 7.41 37.56 -20.18
CA ASP A 386 8.50 37.45 -19.22
C ASP A 386 8.17 36.51 -18.02
N ASN A 387 6.89 36.25 -17.73
CA ASN A 387 6.48 35.36 -16.64
C ASN A 387 6.62 33.87 -16.98
N GLU A 388 7.66 33.18 -16.49
CA GLU A 388 7.86 31.74 -16.73
C GLU A 388 6.68 30.84 -16.35
N ASN A 389 5.83 31.26 -15.40
CA ASN A 389 4.67 30.50 -14.93
C ASN A 389 3.34 31.02 -15.46
N ALA A 390 3.35 31.82 -16.54
CA ALA A 390 2.13 32.26 -17.19
C ALA A 390 1.25 31.06 -17.58
N THR A 391 -0.07 31.18 -17.38
CA THR A 391 -1.00 30.12 -17.76
C THR A 391 -1.40 30.23 -19.24
N PRO A 392 -1.83 29.12 -19.87
CA PRO A 392 -2.40 29.16 -21.22
C PRO A 392 -3.50 30.21 -21.38
N GLU A 393 -4.36 30.35 -20.38
CA GLU A 393 -5.48 31.30 -20.39
C GLU A 393 -4.99 32.75 -20.39
N GLU A 394 -3.99 33.09 -19.57
CA GLU A 394 -3.41 34.44 -19.54
C GLU A 394 -2.78 34.81 -20.89
N VAL A 395 -2.09 33.86 -21.52
CA VAL A 395 -1.50 34.07 -22.85
C VAL A 395 -2.58 34.25 -23.91
N ALA A 396 -3.60 33.40 -23.90
CA ALA A 396 -4.71 33.45 -24.86
C ALA A 396 -5.53 34.74 -24.72
N GLU A 397 -5.85 35.16 -23.50
CA GLU A 397 -6.63 36.37 -23.23
C GLU A 397 -5.92 37.63 -23.77
N ILE A 398 -4.62 37.77 -23.53
CA ILE A 398 -3.88 38.95 -24.02
C ILE A 398 -3.72 38.92 -25.53
N LEU A 399 -3.46 37.74 -26.11
CA LEU A 399 -3.38 37.60 -27.56
C LEU A 399 -4.71 37.95 -28.23
N GLU A 400 -5.84 37.51 -27.65
CA GLU A 400 -7.17 37.86 -28.14
C GLU A 400 -7.42 39.38 -28.07
N LYS A 401 -7.14 40.00 -26.92
CA LYS A 401 -7.26 41.46 -26.76
C LYS A 401 -6.39 42.21 -27.77
N LEU A 402 -5.16 41.78 -28.00
CA LEU A 402 -4.26 42.40 -28.99
C LEU A 402 -4.75 42.22 -30.43
N ASN A 403 -5.41 41.11 -30.73
CA ASN A 403 -5.97 40.85 -32.05
C ASN A 403 -7.27 41.62 -32.32
N GLN A 404 -8.03 41.91 -31.27
CA GLN A 404 -9.29 42.67 -31.34
C GLN A 404 -9.09 44.18 -31.13
N PHE A 405 -7.88 44.63 -30.79
CA PHE A 405 -7.63 46.04 -30.52
C PHE A 405 -7.75 46.89 -31.80
N GLU A 406 -8.62 47.90 -31.76
CA GLU A 406 -8.84 48.85 -32.85
C GLU A 406 -8.40 50.26 -32.43
N PHE A 407 -7.58 50.91 -33.27
CA PHE A 407 -7.17 52.29 -33.03
C PHE A 407 -8.28 53.28 -33.39
N VAL A 408 -8.38 54.36 -32.60
CA VAL A 408 -9.25 55.50 -32.90
C VAL A 408 -8.40 56.61 -33.50
N TYR A 409 -8.73 57.05 -34.71
CA TYR A 409 -7.99 58.07 -35.45
C TYR A 409 -8.48 59.48 -35.14
N GLN A 410 -7.58 60.46 -35.14
CA GLN A 410 -7.93 61.86 -35.05
C GLN A 410 -8.71 62.28 -36.31
N GLU A 411 -9.83 63.00 -36.13
CA GLU A 411 -10.60 63.53 -37.25
C GLU A 411 -9.85 64.72 -37.87
N GLU A 412 -9.65 64.70 -39.20
CA GLU A 412 -9.13 65.86 -39.92
C GLU A 412 -10.23 66.93 -40.04
N THR A 413 -9.97 68.13 -39.53
CA THR A 413 -10.83 69.30 -39.68
C THR A 413 -10.18 70.33 -40.61
N PHE A 414 -10.98 70.96 -41.46
CA PHE A 414 -10.58 72.02 -42.38
C PHE A 414 -11.43 73.27 -42.17
N HIS A 415 -10.89 74.42 -42.58
CA HIS A 415 -11.52 75.72 -42.40
C HIS A 415 -11.94 76.35 -43.73
N VAL A 416 -13.17 76.86 -43.79
CA VAL A 416 -13.70 77.59 -44.94
C VAL A 416 -13.94 79.05 -44.56
N THR A 417 -13.21 79.96 -45.19
CA THR A 417 -13.39 81.40 -45.05
C THR A 417 -14.22 81.95 -46.20
N ILE A 418 -15.21 82.82 -45.92
CA ILE A 418 -16.00 83.52 -46.93
C ILE A 418 -15.88 85.03 -46.81
N LYS A 419 -15.89 85.74 -47.95
CA LYS A 419 -15.99 87.21 -48.01
C LYS A 419 -16.77 87.69 -49.24
N ALA A 420 -17.30 88.91 -49.19
CA ALA A 420 -17.75 89.60 -50.39
C ALA A 420 -16.58 90.35 -51.06
N ASN A 421 -16.59 90.49 -52.38
CA ASN A 421 -15.63 91.34 -53.09
C ASN A 421 -15.73 92.82 -52.66
N ASP A 422 -16.94 93.27 -52.32
CA ASP A 422 -17.23 94.56 -51.71
C ASP A 422 -18.48 94.43 -50.82
N ASN A 423 -18.34 94.72 -49.52
CA ASN A 423 -19.43 94.61 -48.53
C ASN A 423 -20.57 95.62 -48.78
N SER A 424 -20.37 96.66 -49.59
CA SER A 424 -21.45 97.54 -50.03
C SER A 424 -22.35 96.90 -51.10
N MET A 425 -21.86 95.86 -51.79
CA MET A 425 -22.56 95.19 -52.90
C MET A 425 -23.35 93.95 -52.47
N GLY A 426 -22.99 93.34 -51.35
CA GLY A 426 -23.71 92.18 -50.82
C GLY A 426 -23.12 91.64 -49.53
N THR A 427 -23.75 90.60 -49.01
CA THR A 427 -23.34 89.88 -47.80
C THR A 427 -23.19 88.39 -48.09
N VAL A 428 -22.43 87.71 -47.25
CA VAL A 428 -22.19 86.27 -47.36
C VAL A 428 -22.47 85.59 -46.02
N THR A 429 -23.02 84.38 -46.06
CA THR A 429 -23.21 83.53 -44.88
C THR A 429 -22.75 82.12 -45.19
N ILE A 430 -22.25 81.44 -44.16
CA ILE A 430 -21.84 80.04 -44.20
C ILE A 430 -22.58 79.29 -43.09
N ASP A 431 -22.87 78.02 -43.30
CA ASP A 431 -23.68 77.17 -42.42
C ASP A 431 -22.95 76.69 -41.15
N SER A 432 -21.64 76.93 -41.03
CA SER A 432 -20.87 76.76 -39.80
C SER A 432 -20.57 78.11 -39.13
N ALA A 433 -20.78 78.20 -37.81
CA ALA A 433 -20.59 79.44 -37.05
C ALA A 433 -19.13 79.92 -37.00
N ASP A 434 -18.18 79.00 -37.08
CA ASP A 434 -16.74 79.27 -37.07
C ASP A 434 -16.06 78.86 -38.38
N GLY A 435 -16.78 78.34 -39.37
CA GLY A 435 -16.20 77.90 -40.64
C GLY A 435 -15.40 76.59 -40.55
N SER A 436 -15.44 75.87 -39.42
CA SER A 436 -14.77 74.57 -39.26
C SER A 436 -15.66 73.42 -39.71
N TYR A 437 -15.07 72.47 -40.46
CA TYR A 437 -15.74 71.29 -41.00
C TYR A 437 -14.86 70.05 -40.88
N LYS A 438 -15.45 68.88 -40.67
CA LYS A 438 -14.72 67.61 -40.83
C LYS A 438 -14.43 67.36 -42.31
N LYS A 439 -13.34 66.66 -42.61
CA LYS A 439 -13.05 66.20 -43.97
C LYS A 439 -14.23 65.39 -44.52
N GLY A 440 -14.72 65.78 -45.70
CA GLY A 440 -15.86 65.14 -46.35
C GLY A 440 -17.22 65.69 -45.92
N GLU A 441 -17.26 66.60 -44.94
CA GLU A 441 -18.49 67.29 -44.56
C GLU A 441 -18.88 68.31 -45.65
N LYS A 442 -20.18 68.57 -45.80
CA LYS A 442 -20.68 69.52 -46.77
C LYS A 442 -20.81 70.90 -46.13
N ALA A 443 -20.22 71.90 -46.76
CA ALA A 443 -20.41 73.31 -46.43
C ALA A 443 -21.36 73.95 -47.45
N GLU A 444 -22.24 74.84 -46.98
CA GLU A 444 -23.16 75.66 -47.76
C GLU A 444 -22.83 77.15 -47.57
N VAL A 445 -22.53 77.83 -48.67
CA VAL A 445 -22.28 79.28 -48.68
C VAL A 445 -23.35 80.00 -49.50
N ILE A 446 -23.86 81.10 -48.96
CA ILE A 446 -24.95 81.89 -49.54
C ILE A 446 -24.47 83.32 -49.71
N ALA A 447 -24.76 83.90 -50.87
CA ALA A 447 -24.49 85.28 -51.21
C ALA A 447 -25.81 86.05 -51.36
N VAL A 448 -25.99 87.16 -50.64
CA VAL A 448 -27.18 88.01 -50.74
C VAL A 448 -26.76 89.37 -51.26
N ALA A 449 -27.16 89.71 -52.49
CA ALA A 449 -26.83 91.00 -53.09
C ALA A 449 -27.63 92.13 -52.44
N ASN A 450 -26.99 93.28 -52.22
CA ASN A 450 -27.67 94.50 -51.81
C ASN A 450 -28.41 95.13 -53.02
N GLU A 451 -29.33 96.05 -52.74
CA GLU A 451 -30.13 96.72 -53.78
C GLU A 451 -29.23 97.37 -54.85
N GLY A 452 -29.58 97.13 -56.13
CA GLY A 452 -28.82 97.63 -57.27
C GLY A 452 -27.63 96.77 -57.69
N PHE A 453 -27.39 95.63 -57.04
CA PHE A 453 -26.33 94.67 -57.37
C PHE A 453 -26.90 93.27 -57.64
N ARG A 454 -26.13 92.44 -58.34
CA ARG A 454 -26.41 91.00 -58.51
C ARG A 454 -25.17 90.19 -58.17
N PHE A 455 -25.39 88.99 -57.65
CA PHE A 455 -24.34 87.99 -57.49
C PHE A 455 -23.91 87.46 -58.87
N VAL A 456 -22.60 87.29 -59.05
CA VAL A 456 -21.99 86.79 -60.30
C VAL A 456 -21.48 85.37 -60.12
N ASN A 457 -20.54 85.17 -59.19
CA ASN A 457 -19.92 83.87 -58.92
C ASN A 457 -19.16 83.86 -57.58
N TRP A 458 -18.74 82.67 -57.16
CA TRP A 458 -17.75 82.41 -56.13
C TRP A 458 -16.39 82.16 -56.76
N THR A 459 -15.34 82.83 -56.27
CA THR A 459 -13.95 82.58 -56.65
C THR A 459 -13.09 82.12 -55.48
N ASP A 460 -12.00 81.39 -55.75
CA ASP A 460 -10.99 81.06 -54.73
C ASP A 460 -10.04 82.25 -54.44
N ALA A 461 -9.05 82.03 -53.57
CA ALA A 461 -8.00 83.00 -53.24
C ALA A 461 -7.14 83.43 -54.45
N GLU A 462 -7.04 82.59 -55.49
CA GLU A 462 -6.30 82.88 -56.72
C GLU A 462 -7.14 83.64 -57.76
N GLY A 463 -8.44 83.80 -57.51
CA GLY A 463 -9.39 84.46 -58.41
C GLY A 463 -9.99 83.54 -59.46
N ASN A 464 -9.77 82.22 -59.36
CA ASN A 464 -10.39 81.25 -60.25
C ASN A 464 -11.88 81.11 -59.90
N VAL A 465 -12.75 81.06 -60.91
CA VAL A 465 -14.18 80.82 -60.71
C VAL A 465 -14.41 79.38 -60.27
N ILE A 466 -14.94 79.21 -59.06
CA ILE A 466 -15.21 77.90 -58.45
C ILE A 466 -16.68 77.49 -58.61
N SER A 467 -17.61 78.45 -58.57
CA SER A 467 -19.04 78.16 -58.75
C SER A 467 -19.83 79.42 -59.13
N GLU A 468 -20.82 79.30 -60.02
CA GLU A 468 -21.81 80.36 -60.30
C GLU A 468 -23.14 80.13 -59.55
N SER A 469 -23.22 79.05 -58.75
CA SER A 469 -24.44 78.69 -58.01
C SER A 469 -24.56 79.47 -56.70
N ASN A 470 -25.79 79.81 -56.31
CA ASN A 470 -26.12 80.44 -55.04
C ASN A 470 -27.49 79.94 -54.56
N PRO A 471 -27.58 79.13 -53.50
CA PRO A 471 -26.49 78.67 -52.62
C PRO A 471 -25.45 77.81 -53.34
N TYR A 472 -24.20 77.81 -52.83
CA TYR A 472 -23.13 76.90 -53.26
C TYR A 472 -22.83 75.88 -52.17
N VAL A 473 -23.06 74.60 -52.47
CA VAL A 473 -22.83 73.46 -51.56
C VAL A 473 -21.69 72.59 -52.09
N PHE A 474 -20.69 72.29 -51.27
CA PHE A 474 -19.53 71.50 -51.67
C PHE A 474 -18.97 70.67 -50.50
N GLU A 475 -18.17 69.66 -50.82
CA GLU A 475 -17.48 68.80 -49.85
C GLU A 475 -16.14 69.42 -49.44
N VAL A 476 -15.92 69.61 -48.12
CA VAL A 476 -14.70 70.20 -47.59
C VAL A 476 -13.60 69.13 -47.50
N THR A 477 -12.56 69.27 -48.32
CA THR A 477 -11.44 68.32 -48.38
C THR A 477 -10.08 68.96 -48.07
N LYS A 478 -10.05 70.28 -47.90
CA LYS A 478 -8.91 71.14 -47.57
C LYS A 478 -9.41 72.50 -47.09
N ASP A 479 -8.52 73.32 -46.56
CA ASP A 479 -8.82 74.73 -46.27
C ASP A 479 -9.16 75.50 -47.55
N LEU A 480 -10.19 76.36 -47.48
CA LEU A 480 -10.71 77.09 -48.64
C LEU A 480 -11.05 78.53 -48.28
N ASP A 481 -10.60 79.46 -49.12
CA ASP A 481 -11.01 80.87 -49.05
C ASP A 481 -11.86 81.20 -50.28
N LEU A 482 -13.12 81.55 -50.06
CA LEU A 482 -14.10 81.85 -51.11
C LEU A 482 -14.52 83.31 -51.08
N THR A 483 -14.61 83.92 -52.26
CA THR A 483 -15.08 85.30 -52.45
C THR A 483 -16.36 85.30 -53.28
N ALA A 484 -17.46 85.84 -52.74
CA ALA A 484 -18.66 86.15 -53.51
C ALA A 484 -18.42 87.44 -54.30
N ASN A 485 -18.47 87.34 -55.62
CA ASN A 485 -18.34 88.48 -56.52
C ASN A 485 -19.72 89.03 -56.87
N PHE A 486 -19.95 90.29 -56.51
CA PHE A 486 -21.14 91.05 -56.89
C PHE A 486 -20.77 92.12 -57.92
N GLU A 487 -21.73 92.46 -58.77
CA GLU A 487 -21.61 93.57 -59.73
C GLU A 487 -22.89 94.39 -59.78
N LYS A 488 -22.79 95.65 -60.23
CA LYS A 488 -23.93 96.56 -60.34
C LYS A 488 -24.87 96.11 -61.46
N ILE A 489 -26.18 96.09 -61.19
CA ILE A 489 -27.19 95.84 -62.22
C ILE A 489 -27.20 97.05 -63.19
N PRO A 490 -26.98 96.85 -64.50
CA PRO A 490 -27.06 97.93 -65.47
C PRO A 490 -28.47 98.55 -65.49
N ALA A 491 -28.57 99.88 -65.39
CA ALA A 491 -29.85 100.56 -65.58
C ALA A 491 -30.26 100.48 -67.06
N GLU A 492 -31.36 99.78 -67.36
CA GLU A 492 -31.97 99.83 -68.68
C GLU A 492 -32.56 101.24 -68.89
N LYS A 493 -32.02 101.97 -69.87
CA LYS A 493 -32.56 103.27 -70.29
C LYS A 493 -33.54 103.06 -71.44
N TYR A 494 -34.78 103.53 -71.28
CA TYR A 494 -35.77 103.56 -72.36
C TYR A 494 -35.81 104.97 -72.97
N THR A 495 -35.73 105.09 -74.29
CA THR A 495 -35.89 106.37 -74.99
C THR A 495 -37.31 106.49 -75.55
N PHE A 496 -38.06 107.49 -75.08
CA PHE A 496 -39.30 107.93 -75.72
C PHE A 496 -38.97 109.03 -76.72
N SER A 497 -39.28 108.82 -78.00
CA SER A 497 -39.27 109.88 -79.00
C SER A 497 -40.70 110.31 -79.31
N VAL A 498 -40.97 111.60 -79.17
CA VAL A 498 -42.19 112.26 -79.64
C VAL A 498 -41.80 113.19 -80.78
N ALA A 499 -42.47 113.06 -81.92
CA ALA A 499 -42.29 113.92 -83.08
C ALA A 499 -43.62 114.60 -83.42
N ALA A 500 -43.58 115.92 -83.62
CA ALA A 500 -44.69 116.64 -84.24
C ALA A 500 -44.68 116.34 -85.74
N ASN A 501 -45.85 116.08 -86.33
CA ASN A 501 -45.99 115.69 -87.73
C ASN A 501 -45.64 116.81 -88.73
N ASP A 502 -45.62 118.07 -88.28
CA ASP A 502 -45.22 119.25 -89.05
C ASP A 502 -44.82 120.39 -88.10
N GLU A 503 -43.55 120.83 -88.14
CA GLU A 503 -42.99 121.85 -87.24
C GLU A 503 -43.64 123.24 -87.39
N LYS A 504 -44.42 123.49 -88.44
CA LYS A 504 -45.15 124.76 -88.63
C LYS A 504 -46.53 124.78 -87.97
N MET A 505 -47.05 123.64 -87.54
CA MET A 505 -48.42 123.51 -87.02
C MET A 505 -48.53 123.46 -85.49
N GLY A 506 -47.41 123.33 -84.77
CA GLY A 506 -47.36 123.38 -83.31
C GLY A 506 -46.17 122.61 -82.73
N SER A 507 -45.91 122.75 -81.44
CA SER A 507 -44.89 121.99 -80.71
C SER A 507 -45.51 120.98 -79.75
N VAL A 508 -44.84 119.84 -79.58
CA VAL A 508 -45.11 118.87 -78.49
C VAL A 508 -43.99 119.03 -77.47
N ALA A 509 -44.36 119.23 -76.20
CA ALA A 509 -43.42 119.27 -75.08
C ALA A 509 -43.73 118.13 -74.10
N VAL A 510 -42.70 117.45 -73.60
CA VAL A 510 -42.77 116.45 -72.53
C VAL A 510 -42.26 117.12 -71.26
N GLU A 511 -43.01 117.04 -70.15
CA GLU A 511 -42.60 117.68 -68.91
C GLU A 511 -42.64 116.71 -67.71
N PRO A 512 -41.58 116.65 -66.86
CA PRO A 512 -40.34 117.43 -66.98
C PRO A 512 -39.50 116.96 -68.16
N GLN A 513 -39.00 117.87 -68.98
CA GLN A 513 -38.15 117.51 -70.12
C GLN A 513 -36.80 117.05 -69.58
N GLN A 514 -36.48 115.76 -69.76
CA GLN A 514 -35.22 115.16 -69.33
C GLN A 514 -34.61 114.37 -70.49
N ASP A 515 -33.29 114.44 -70.64
CA ASP A 515 -32.55 113.73 -71.69
C ASP A 515 -32.58 112.20 -71.49
N THR A 516 -33.03 111.73 -70.33
CA THR A 516 -33.16 110.31 -69.93
C THR A 516 -34.21 110.15 -68.83
N TYR A 517 -34.96 109.04 -68.84
CA TYR A 517 -35.83 108.58 -67.73
C TYR A 517 -35.37 107.23 -67.19
#